data_AF-A0A3D5NWE3-F1
#
_entry.id   AF-A0A3D5NWE3-F1
#
_cell.length_a   1.000
_cell.length_b   1.000
_cell.length_c   1.000
_cell.angle_alpha   90.00
_cell.angle_beta   90.00
_cell.angle_gamma   90.00
#
_symmetry.space_group_name_H-M   'P 1'
#
loop_
_entity.id
_entity.type
_entity.pdbx_description
1 polymer ?
#
loop_
_entity_poly.entity_id
_entity_poly.type
_entity_poly.pdbx_seq_one_letter_code
_entity_poly.pdbx_strand_id
1 'polypeptide(L)'
;MRPGSIDVNIMTKIDSANQKRDKTPLPIEFNDAHAALRGFANSDLNASVVFSAGMNPRLYGYIAQFDDFYPDENGELKKKIILKVSDYRSAMIQGKFLAKKGLWVSEFRIESGLNCGGHAFATDGYLLGPILEEFKNDREKLTAELFTIYNKGLENSNRQPLNDAPEVLFTVQGGVGNSIEQRFLLEHYEMDSVGWGTPFLLVPEAINIDEKTMNLLSRAGEKDLYLSHVSPLGVPFNTVRNNSADIEKYERVAMNRPGAPCVKRYLISNKEFSAEPICTASREYQNKKLHELEEQNLPDTEFKKAVDKMVEKVCLCVGLGNAAAWRNGLFVSRNGTRGVAVCPGPNMAYFSKIATLREMVDHIYGRINLVTGKAERPHMFVKELKLYVDYLKEKMEDSADRFSDSQAKYFQTFQENMKAGIEYYRELFTSAKTPFEDMKVTIMRDLERLQEELNHLNILQPTSV
;
A
#
# COMPACT_ATOMS: atom_id res chain seq x y z
N MET A 1 3.29 21.91 18.90
CA MET A 1 2.64 21.13 17.82
C MET A 1 1.21 21.65 17.68
N ARG A 2 0.71 21.79 16.44
CA ARG A 2 -0.70 22.09 16.17
C ARG A 2 -1.31 20.84 15.51
N PRO A 3 -2.58 20.49 15.78
CA PRO A 3 -3.26 19.42 15.05
C PRO A 3 -3.26 19.70 13.54
N GLY A 4 -3.12 18.64 12.74
CA GLY A 4 -3.26 18.72 11.28
C GLY A 4 -4.72 18.61 10.81
N SER A 5 -4.91 18.43 9.50
CA SER A 5 -6.21 18.12 8.90
C SER A 5 -6.69 16.71 9.27
N ILE A 6 -8.00 16.49 9.15
CA ILE A 6 -8.61 15.16 9.20
C ILE A 6 -8.98 14.79 7.77
N ASP A 7 -8.31 13.79 7.20
CA ASP A 7 -8.62 13.27 5.87
C ASP A 7 -9.24 11.87 5.95
N VAL A 8 -10.04 11.51 4.94
CA VAL A 8 -10.73 10.21 4.88
C VAL A 8 -10.14 9.36 3.76
N ASN A 9 -9.61 8.18 4.08
CA ASN A 9 -9.11 7.24 3.06
C ASN A 9 -10.18 6.23 2.64
N ILE A 10 -10.43 6.15 1.34
CA ILE A 10 -11.31 5.14 0.71
C ILE A 10 -10.46 4.23 -0.18
N MET A 11 -10.48 2.93 0.11
CA MET A 11 -9.91 1.91 -0.76
C MET A 11 -10.87 1.61 -1.90
N THR A 12 -10.56 2.06 -3.12
CA THR A 12 -11.49 2.05 -4.26
C THR A 12 -11.85 0.64 -4.74
N LYS A 13 -11.00 -0.34 -4.45
CA LYS A 13 -11.18 -1.77 -4.77
C LYS A 13 -12.22 -2.47 -3.87
N ILE A 14 -12.56 -1.89 -2.72
CA ILE A 14 -13.54 -2.44 -1.77
C ILE A 14 -14.85 -1.66 -1.91
N ASP A 15 -15.63 -2.01 -2.92
CA ASP A 15 -16.89 -1.35 -3.25
C ASP A 15 -18.00 -2.38 -3.48
N SER A 16 -18.17 -3.26 -2.50
CA SER A 16 -19.09 -4.40 -2.58
C SER A 16 -20.54 -3.94 -2.71
N ALA A 17 -21.29 -4.64 -3.56
CA ALA A 17 -22.70 -4.38 -3.76
C ALA A 17 -23.53 -4.83 -2.55
N ASN A 18 -24.41 -3.95 -2.08
CA ASN A 18 -25.30 -4.23 -0.96
C ASN A 18 -26.68 -4.67 -1.45
N GLN A 19 -27.44 -5.35 -0.59
CA GLN A 19 -28.76 -5.90 -0.89
C GLN A 19 -29.74 -5.61 0.23
N LYS A 20 -31.04 -5.57 -0.11
CA LYS A 20 -32.13 -5.54 0.88
C LYS A 20 -32.25 -6.89 1.60
N ARG A 21 -33.07 -6.93 2.66
CA ARG A 21 -33.36 -8.16 3.41
C ARG A 21 -33.92 -9.29 2.54
N ASP A 22 -34.66 -8.95 1.48
CA ASP A 22 -35.22 -9.89 0.50
C ASP A 22 -34.21 -10.31 -0.59
N LYS A 23 -32.93 -9.96 -0.44
CA LYS A 23 -31.83 -10.18 -1.42
C LYS A 23 -31.91 -9.37 -2.70
N THR A 24 -32.81 -8.40 -2.81
CA THR A 24 -32.84 -7.49 -3.96
C THR A 24 -31.58 -6.61 -3.96
N PRO A 25 -30.80 -6.53 -5.05
CA PRO A 25 -29.68 -5.61 -5.17
C PRO A 25 -30.08 -4.16 -4.93
N LEU A 26 -29.29 -3.44 -4.13
CA LEU A 26 -29.42 -2.01 -4.01
C LEU A 26 -28.71 -1.30 -5.18
N PRO A 27 -29.14 -0.08 -5.52
CA PRO A 27 -28.39 0.79 -6.43
C PRO A 27 -26.93 0.99 -6.01
N ILE A 28 -26.08 1.35 -6.98
CA ILE A 28 -24.63 1.42 -6.81
C ILE A 28 -24.19 2.41 -5.73
N GLU A 29 -24.96 3.48 -5.48
CA GLU A 29 -24.66 4.45 -4.44
C GLU A 29 -24.69 3.82 -3.02
N PHE A 30 -25.32 2.66 -2.85
CA PHE A 30 -25.31 1.93 -1.58
C PHE A 30 -24.17 0.92 -1.48
N ASN A 31 -23.30 0.80 -2.48
CA ASN A 31 -22.07 0.02 -2.35
C ASN A 31 -21.15 0.63 -1.29
N ASP A 32 -20.26 -0.18 -0.71
CA ASP A 32 -19.47 0.21 0.45
C ASP A 32 -18.63 1.49 0.24
N ALA A 33 -17.90 1.62 -0.88
CA ALA A 33 -17.08 2.81 -1.14
C ALA A 33 -17.93 4.01 -1.55
N HIS A 34 -19.01 3.80 -2.30
CA HIS A 34 -19.94 4.86 -2.67
C HIS A 34 -20.67 5.43 -1.44
N ALA A 35 -21.09 4.56 -0.52
CA ALA A 35 -21.73 4.97 0.72
C ALA A 35 -20.75 5.74 1.63
N ALA A 36 -19.50 5.28 1.73
CA ALA A 36 -18.45 6.00 2.45
C ALA A 36 -18.18 7.39 1.84
N LEU A 37 -18.06 7.46 0.51
CA LEU A 37 -17.86 8.72 -0.20
C LEU A 37 -19.04 9.68 0.01
N ARG A 38 -20.27 9.21 -0.09
CA ARG A 38 -21.46 10.03 0.19
C ARG A 38 -21.45 10.56 1.63
N GLY A 39 -21.08 9.71 2.60
CA GLY A 39 -20.96 10.13 3.99
C GLY A 39 -19.94 11.26 4.18
N PHE A 40 -18.78 11.14 3.55
CA PHE A 40 -17.76 12.19 3.54
C PHE A 40 -18.22 13.47 2.82
N ALA A 41 -18.80 13.33 1.63
CA ALA A 41 -19.28 14.42 0.81
C ALA A 41 -20.33 15.26 1.53
N ASN A 42 -21.29 14.61 2.20
CA ASN A 42 -22.38 15.27 2.93
C ASN A 42 -22.00 15.69 4.37
N SER A 43 -20.76 15.45 4.80
CA SER A 43 -20.30 15.91 6.12
C SER A 43 -19.96 17.40 6.12
N ASP A 44 -19.88 17.98 7.31
CA ASP A 44 -19.44 19.36 7.55
C ASP A 44 -17.92 19.55 7.50
N LEU A 45 -17.15 18.48 7.26
CA LEU A 45 -15.68 18.52 7.23
C LEU A 45 -15.15 19.37 6.06
N ASN A 46 -14.20 20.26 6.33
CA ASN A 46 -13.35 20.86 5.30
C ASN A 46 -12.05 20.04 5.24
N ALA A 47 -11.99 19.11 4.31
CA ALA A 47 -11.09 17.97 4.39
C ALA A 47 -10.82 17.35 3.01
N SER A 48 -9.89 16.41 2.97
CA SER A 48 -9.59 15.66 1.74
C SER A 48 -10.09 14.22 1.81
N VAL A 49 -10.50 13.70 0.67
CA VAL A 49 -10.65 12.25 0.46
C VAL A 49 -9.41 11.70 -0.23
N VAL A 50 -8.83 10.66 0.35
CA VAL A 50 -7.70 9.92 -0.22
C VAL A 50 -8.24 8.68 -0.92
N PHE A 51 -8.03 8.58 -2.24
CA PHE A 51 -8.32 7.36 -2.98
C PHE A 51 -7.07 6.48 -3.09
N SER A 52 -7.22 5.22 -2.70
CA SER A 52 -6.15 4.23 -2.63
C SER A 52 -6.54 2.90 -3.30
N ALA A 53 -5.55 2.04 -3.54
CA ALA A 53 -5.72 0.69 -4.10
C ALA A 53 -6.28 0.65 -5.53
N GLY A 54 -5.93 1.64 -6.35
CA GLY A 54 -6.25 1.72 -7.77
C GLY A 54 -7.42 2.64 -8.09
N MET A 55 -7.90 2.56 -9.32
CA MET A 55 -8.96 3.42 -9.85
C MET A 55 -10.30 2.67 -9.89
N ASN A 56 -11.37 3.33 -9.43
CA ASN A 56 -12.75 2.89 -9.64
C ASN A 56 -13.52 3.97 -10.42
N PRO A 57 -13.65 3.83 -11.76
CA PRO A 57 -14.30 4.84 -12.61
C PRO A 57 -15.74 5.17 -12.21
N ARG A 58 -16.46 4.20 -11.62
CA ARG A 58 -17.85 4.40 -11.17
C ARG A 58 -17.89 5.30 -9.94
N LEU A 59 -17.04 4.99 -8.95
CA LEU A 59 -16.89 5.81 -7.76
C LEU A 59 -16.43 7.24 -8.10
N TYR A 60 -15.46 7.37 -9.01
CA TYR A 60 -14.98 8.69 -9.46
C TYR A 60 -16.07 9.46 -10.23
N GLY A 61 -16.91 8.75 -10.99
CA GLY A 61 -18.10 9.34 -11.60
C GLY A 61 -19.12 9.85 -10.57
N TYR A 62 -19.25 9.17 -9.44
CA TYR A 62 -20.17 9.54 -8.37
C TYR A 62 -19.76 10.82 -7.63
N ILE A 63 -18.45 11.13 -7.54
CA ILE A 63 -17.95 12.39 -6.94
C ILE A 63 -18.59 13.62 -7.60
N ALA A 64 -18.80 13.58 -8.92
CA ALA A 64 -19.37 14.69 -9.69
C ALA A 64 -20.82 15.05 -9.31
N GLN A 65 -21.48 14.25 -8.45
CA GLN A 65 -22.82 14.54 -7.94
C GLN A 65 -22.81 15.46 -6.71
N PHE A 66 -21.64 15.81 -6.18
CA PHE A 66 -21.51 16.55 -4.92
C PHE A 66 -20.85 17.91 -5.16
N ASP A 67 -21.58 18.98 -4.85
CA ASP A 67 -21.16 20.37 -5.12
C ASP A 67 -19.89 20.78 -4.37
N ASP A 68 -19.66 20.25 -3.16
CA ASP A 68 -18.53 20.62 -2.30
C ASP A 68 -17.15 20.20 -2.86
N PHE A 69 -17.10 19.39 -3.94
CA PHE A 69 -15.86 19.04 -4.65
C PHE A 69 -15.52 20.01 -5.80
N TYR A 70 -16.41 20.96 -6.08
CA TYR A 70 -16.20 22.00 -7.07
C TYR A 70 -15.74 23.28 -6.38
N PRO A 71 -15.05 24.17 -7.10
CA PRO A 71 -14.59 25.43 -6.54
C PRO A 71 -15.80 26.32 -6.23
N ASP A 72 -15.71 27.04 -5.12
CA ASP A 72 -16.66 28.11 -4.81
C ASP A 72 -16.40 29.37 -5.66
N GLU A 73 -17.11 30.45 -5.36
CA GLU A 73 -16.97 31.74 -6.07
C GLU A 73 -15.57 32.36 -5.95
N ASN A 74 -14.77 31.94 -4.95
CA ASN A 74 -13.39 32.38 -4.74
C ASN A 74 -12.37 31.39 -5.32
N GLY A 75 -12.81 30.29 -5.94
CA GLY A 75 -11.93 29.23 -6.43
C GLY A 75 -11.51 28.22 -5.35
N GLU A 76 -12.08 28.27 -4.15
CA GLU A 76 -11.70 27.41 -3.04
C GLU A 76 -12.42 26.05 -3.07
N LEU A 77 -11.69 24.98 -2.74
CA LEU A 77 -12.20 23.63 -2.68
C LEU A 77 -12.46 23.21 -1.22
N LYS A 78 -13.74 23.03 -0.87
CA LYS A 78 -14.15 22.55 0.45
C LYS A 78 -13.76 21.08 0.66
N LYS A 79 -13.98 20.24 -0.34
CA LYS A 79 -13.61 18.82 -0.34
C LYS A 79 -12.52 18.59 -1.38
N LYS A 80 -11.33 18.23 -0.90
CA LYS A 80 -10.16 18.02 -1.75
C LYS A 80 -10.01 16.55 -2.14
N ILE A 81 -9.39 16.28 -3.29
CA ILE A 81 -9.11 14.92 -3.75
C ILE A 81 -7.61 14.67 -3.70
N ILE A 82 -7.22 13.59 -3.03
CA ILE A 82 -5.85 13.08 -2.97
C ILE A 82 -5.81 11.73 -3.68
N LEU A 83 -4.90 11.58 -4.63
CA LEU A 83 -4.68 10.32 -5.33
C LEU A 83 -3.38 9.67 -4.84
N LYS A 84 -3.48 8.48 -4.25
CA LYS A 84 -2.32 7.63 -4.01
C LYS A 84 -1.91 6.93 -5.30
N VAL A 85 -0.68 7.16 -5.74
CA VAL A 85 -0.15 6.71 -7.03
C VAL A 85 1.22 6.08 -6.86
N SER A 86 1.52 5.11 -7.73
CA SER A 86 2.81 4.41 -7.77
C SER A 86 3.75 4.94 -8.86
N ASP A 87 3.23 5.69 -9.83
CA ASP A 87 3.96 6.14 -11.02
C ASP A 87 3.25 7.32 -11.70
N TYR A 88 3.99 8.02 -12.56
CA TYR A 88 3.53 9.19 -13.29
C TYR A 88 2.35 8.89 -14.23
N ARG A 89 2.39 7.74 -14.91
CA ARG A 89 1.33 7.32 -15.84
C ARG A 89 -0.01 7.18 -15.13
N SER A 90 -0.03 6.55 -13.96
CA SER A 90 -1.21 6.37 -13.12
C SER A 90 -1.78 7.72 -12.65
N ALA A 91 -0.90 8.64 -12.21
CA ALA A 91 -1.29 10.00 -11.85
C ALA A 91 -1.94 10.73 -13.03
N MET A 92 -1.32 10.71 -14.20
CA MET A 92 -1.84 11.36 -15.40
C MET A 92 -3.20 10.77 -15.84
N ILE A 93 -3.35 9.44 -15.87
CA ILE A 93 -4.60 8.79 -16.29
C ILE A 93 -5.74 9.14 -15.34
N GLN A 94 -5.52 8.99 -14.03
CA GLN A 94 -6.56 9.25 -13.03
C GLN A 94 -6.88 10.74 -12.92
N GLY A 95 -5.87 11.61 -12.95
CA GLY A 95 -6.04 13.06 -12.98
C GLY A 95 -6.86 13.51 -14.18
N LYS A 96 -6.56 13.03 -15.39
CA LYS A 96 -7.34 13.34 -16.61
C LYS A 96 -8.78 12.88 -16.50
N PHE A 97 -9.04 11.74 -15.86
CA PHE A 97 -10.39 11.24 -15.68
C PHE A 97 -11.23 12.16 -14.79
N LEU A 98 -10.67 12.62 -13.68
CA LEU A 98 -11.34 13.54 -12.74
C LEU A 98 -11.48 14.94 -13.34
N ALA A 99 -10.41 15.47 -13.96
CA ALA A 99 -10.42 16.77 -14.60
C ALA A 99 -11.51 16.89 -15.67
N LYS A 100 -11.74 15.84 -16.48
CA LYS A 100 -12.83 15.80 -17.47
C LYS A 100 -14.23 15.99 -16.87
N LYS A 101 -14.39 15.77 -15.57
CA LYS A 101 -15.64 15.94 -14.80
C LYS A 101 -15.70 17.26 -14.02
N GLY A 102 -14.71 18.14 -14.24
CA GLY A 102 -14.55 19.38 -13.46
C GLY A 102 -14.14 19.11 -12.01
N LEU A 103 -13.45 18.00 -11.74
CA LEU A 103 -12.96 17.65 -10.40
C LEU A 103 -11.44 17.80 -10.36
N TRP A 104 -10.94 18.51 -9.36
CA TRP A 104 -9.51 18.80 -9.21
C TRP A 104 -8.82 17.81 -8.27
N VAL A 105 -7.63 17.36 -8.66
CA VAL A 105 -6.75 16.59 -7.78
C VAL A 105 -5.84 17.58 -7.05
N SER A 106 -6.02 17.72 -5.74
CA SER A 106 -5.26 18.64 -4.90
C SER A 106 -3.91 18.05 -4.46
N GLU A 107 -3.75 16.72 -4.49
CA GLU A 107 -2.49 16.07 -4.13
C GLU A 107 -2.31 14.75 -4.89
N PHE A 108 -1.11 14.57 -5.47
CA PHE A 108 -0.58 13.28 -5.88
C PHE A 108 0.36 12.75 -4.79
N ARG A 109 -0.11 11.73 -4.06
CA ARG A 109 0.65 11.07 -3.01
C ARG A 109 1.38 9.85 -3.56
N ILE A 110 2.65 10.03 -3.86
CA ILE A 110 3.52 9.05 -4.50
C ILE A 110 3.99 8.04 -3.44
N GLU A 111 3.71 6.76 -3.65
CA GLU A 111 4.08 5.68 -2.71
C GLU A 111 5.11 4.74 -3.33
N SER A 112 6.13 4.38 -2.55
CA SER A 112 6.96 3.21 -2.87
C SER A 112 6.08 1.96 -2.98
N GLY A 113 6.28 1.20 -4.06
CA GLY A 113 5.49 -0.01 -4.33
C GLY A 113 5.65 -1.11 -3.28
N LEU A 114 6.84 -1.25 -2.68
CA LEU A 114 7.16 -2.34 -1.75
C LEU A 114 7.66 -1.89 -0.36
N ASN A 115 8.16 -0.65 -0.22
CA ASN A 115 8.76 -0.18 1.04
C ASN A 115 7.79 0.56 1.98
N CYS A 116 6.48 0.48 1.69
CA CYS A 116 5.41 0.97 2.56
C CYS A 116 4.89 -0.13 3.52
N GLY A 117 4.10 0.25 4.52
CA GLY A 117 3.30 -0.72 5.28
C GLY A 117 2.00 -1.07 4.57
N GLY A 118 1.27 -2.07 5.05
CA GLY A 118 -0.02 -2.47 4.45
C GLY A 118 0.10 -3.30 3.19
N HIS A 119 -0.85 -3.12 2.26
CA HIS A 119 -0.79 -3.77 0.93
C HIS A 119 0.39 -3.24 0.13
N ALA A 120 1.11 -4.14 -0.53
CA ALA A 120 2.20 -3.79 -1.42
C ALA A 120 1.80 -4.03 -2.88
N PHE A 121 2.21 -3.12 -3.74
CA PHE A 121 1.93 -3.13 -5.17
C PHE A 121 3.25 -2.93 -5.91
N ALA A 122 3.94 -4.03 -6.19
CA ALA A 122 5.14 -3.98 -7.02
C ALA A 122 4.78 -3.40 -8.39
N THR A 123 5.56 -2.42 -8.84
CA THR A 123 5.56 -1.98 -10.24
C THR A 123 6.24 -3.05 -11.11
N ASP A 124 6.29 -2.85 -12.41
CA ASP A 124 7.06 -3.70 -13.34
C ASP A 124 8.58 -3.46 -13.23
N GLY A 125 9.11 -3.29 -12.02
CA GLY A 125 10.54 -3.04 -11.74
C GLY A 125 10.95 -1.56 -11.74
N TYR A 126 10.01 -0.63 -11.81
CA TYR A 126 10.29 0.81 -11.67
C TYR A 126 10.53 1.18 -10.20
N LEU A 127 11.73 1.67 -9.90
CA LEU A 127 12.14 2.10 -8.57
C LEU A 127 11.69 3.53 -8.28
N LEU A 128 11.54 3.88 -6.99
CA LEU A 128 10.96 5.16 -6.56
C LEU A 128 11.76 6.37 -7.04
N GLY A 129 13.11 6.32 -7.04
CA GLY A 129 13.92 7.47 -7.43
C GLY A 129 13.66 7.96 -8.85
N PRO A 130 13.78 7.09 -9.88
CA PRO A 130 13.40 7.44 -11.25
C PRO A 130 11.96 7.95 -11.38
N ILE A 131 11.01 7.39 -10.62
CA ILE A 131 9.62 7.85 -10.61
C ILE A 131 9.54 9.30 -10.08
N LEU A 132 10.21 9.60 -8.97
CA LEU A 132 10.25 10.94 -8.41
C LEU A 132 10.95 11.94 -9.32
N GLU A 133 12.00 11.52 -10.03
CA GLU A 133 12.67 12.32 -11.05
C GLU A 133 11.73 12.69 -12.19
N GLU A 134 10.92 11.73 -12.67
CA GLU A 134 9.89 11.99 -13.68
C GLU A 134 8.86 13.00 -13.18
N PHE A 135 8.33 12.82 -11.96
CA PHE A 135 7.41 13.78 -11.36
C PHE A 135 8.03 15.18 -11.21
N LYS A 136 9.26 15.28 -10.74
CA LYS A 136 9.97 16.56 -10.61
C LYS A 136 10.04 17.29 -11.96
N ASN A 137 10.46 16.59 -13.00
CA ASN A 137 10.67 17.20 -14.33
C ASN A 137 9.36 17.55 -15.04
N ASP A 138 8.30 16.76 -14.83
CA ASP A 138 7.04 16.91 -15.56
C ASP A 138 5.89 17.55 -14.74
N ARG A 139 6.08 17.92 -13.45
CA ARG A 139 4.97 18.43 -12.60
C ARG A 139 4.24 19.65 -13.14
N GLU A 140 4.97 20.62 -13.72
CA GLU A 140 4.37 21.83 -14.30
C GLU A 140 3.53 21.49 -15.52
N LYS A 141 4.08 20.64 -16.40
CA LYS A 141 3.41 20.15 -17.60
C LYS A 141 2.16 19.34 -17.25
N LEU A 142 2.24 18.44 -16.26
CA LEU A 142 1.12 17.68 -15.75
C LEU A 142 0.02 18.62 -15.22
N THR A 143 0.39 19.59 -14.38
CA THR A 143 -0.55 20.56 -13.80
C THR A 143 -1.24 21.40 -14.87
N ALA A 144 -0.49 21.93 -15.84
CA ALA A 144 -1.04 22.73 -16.94
C ALA A 144 -1.97 21.92 -17.84
N GLU A 145 -1.60 20.67 -18.15
CA GLU A 145 -2.44 19.77 -18.95
C GLU A 145 -3.74 19.44 -18.20
N LEU A 146 -3.66 19.09 -16.92
CA LEU A 146 -4.83 18.79 -16.09
C LEU A 146 -5.72 20.03 -15.94
N PHE A 147 -5.14 21.21 -15.74
CA PHE A 147 -5.90 22.45 -15.60
C PHE A 147 -6.70 22.80 -16.86
N THR A 148 -6.08 22.62 -18.04
CA THR A 148 -6.77 22.81 -19.33
C THR A 148 -7.97 21.88 -19.46
N ILE A 149 -7.83 20.62 -19.05
CA ILE A 149 -8.92 19.63 -19.10
C ILE A 149 -9.98 19.92 -18.04
N TYR A 150 -9.54 20.37 -16.86
CA TYR A 150 -10.38 20.71 -15.72
C TYR A 150 -11.32 21.88 -16.02
N ASN A 151 -10.82 22.97 -16.59
CA ASN A 151 -11.66 24.10 -17.00
C ASN A 151 -12.72 23.69 -18.03
N LYS A 152 -12.37 22.88 -19.02
CA LYS A 152 -13.37 22.29 -19.94
C LYS A 152 -14.39 21.41 -19.20
N GLY A 153 -13.95 20.68 -18.18
CA GLY A 153 -14.82 19.89 -17.32
C GLY A 153 -15.79 20.74 -16.49
N LEU A 154 -15.35 21.90 -15.99
CA LEU A 154 -16.19 22.88 -15.30
C LEU A 154 -17.24 23.46 -16.23
N GLU A 155 -16.85 23.90 -17.43
CA GLU A 155 -17.76 24.43 -18.46
C GLU A 155 -18.83 23.40 -18.83
N ASN A 156 -18.43 22.15 -19.09
CA ASN A 156 -19.35 21.05 -19.39
C ASN A 156 -20.33 20.73 -18.24
N SER A 157 -19.97 21.13 -17.01
CA SER A 157 -20.79 20.98 -15.81
C SER A 157 -21.56 22.26 -15.48
N ASN A 158 -21.62 23.25 -16.39
CA ASN A 158 -22.22 24.57 -16.23
C ASN A 158 -21.64 25.37 -15.05
N ARG A 159 -20.33 25.25 -14.80
CA ARG A 159 -19.59 25.99 -13.78
C ARG A 159 -18.61 26.96 -14.42
N GLN A 160 -18.28 28.03 -13.67
CA GLN A 160 -17.33 29.04 -14.15
C GLN A 160 -15.91 28.44 -14.21
N PRO A 161 -15.19 28.61 -15.33
CA PRO A 161 -13.77 28.26 -15.39
C PRO A 161 -12.95 29.16 -14.47
N LEU A 162 -11.81 28.67 -14.01
CA LEU A 162 -10.87 29.43 -13.20
C LEU A 162 -9.80 30.08 -14.10
N ASN A 163 -9.27 31.22 -13.64
CA ASN A 163 -8.15 31.90 -14.32
C ASN A 163 -6.82 31.19 -14.06
N ASP A 164 -6.63 30.71 -12.84
CA ASP A 164 -5.40 30.08 -12.39
C ASP A 164 -5.68 28.66 -11.87
N ALA A 165 -4.69 27.77 -12.03
CA ALA A 165 -4.80 26.41 -11.52
C ALA A 165 -4.83 26.42 -9.98
N PRO A 166 -5.79 25.72 -9.34
CA PRO A 166 -5.71 25.52 -7.90
C PRO A 166 -4.43 24.76 -7.55
N GLU A 167 -3.92 24.95 -6.33
CA GLU A 167 -2.70 24.30 -5.86
C GLU A 167 -2.77 22.77 -6.01
N VAL A 168 -1.64 22.17 -6.41
CA VAL A 168 -1.44 20.71 -6.48
C VAL A 168 -0.16 20.37 -5.76
N LEU A 169 -0.28 19.49 -4.77
CA LEU A 169 0.85 18.97 -4.02
C LEU A 169 1.34 17.63 -4.61
N PHE A 170 2.64 17.46 -4.67
CA PHE A 170 3.36 16.24 -4.98
C PHE A 170 4.08 15.79 -3.72
N THR A 171 3.57 14.75 -3.09
CA THR A 171 4.10 14.24 -1.82
C THR A 171 4.63 12.83 -2.01
N VAL A 172 5.58 12.42 -1.18
CA VAL A 172 6.19 11.08 -1.27
C VAL A 172 6.15 10.35 0.06
N GLN A 173 5.97 9.04 0.02
CA GLN A 173 6.11 8.19 1.19
C GLN A 173 6.60 6.78 0.83
N GLY A 174 7.20 6.13 1.82
CA GLY A 174 7.73 4.77 1.71
C GLY A 174 9.17 4.69 2.16
N GLY A 175 9.43 3.87 3.19
CA GLY A 175 10.80 3.55 3.62
C GLY A 175 11.64 4.66 4.24
N VAL A 176 11.15 5.92 4.31
CA VAL A 176 11.87 7.05 4.93
C VAL A 176 12.09 6.77 6.40
N GLY A 177 13.35 6.88 6.85
CA GLY A 177 13.75 6.47 8.19
C GLY A 177 14.58 7.49 8.95
N ASN A 178 15.12 8.54 8.32
CA ASN A 178 15.84 9.61 9.02
C ASN A 178 15.66 10.98 8.37
N SER A 179 16.13 12.03 9.05
CA SER A 179 16.01 13.42 8.60
C SER A 179 16.83 13.76 7.36
N ILE A 180 17.91 13.01 7.08
CA ILE A 180 18.76 13.20 5.89
C ILE A 180 17.97 12.78 4.65
N GLU A 181 17.35 11.60 4.69
CA GLU A 181 16.50 11.08 3.61
C GLU A 181 15.30 11.99 3.37
N GLN A 182 14.64 12.47 4.43
CA GLN A 182 13.54 13.42 4.30
C GLN A 182 13.99 14.71 3.61
N ARG A 183 15.10 15.30 4.06
CA ARG A 183 15.62 16.54 3.46
C ARG A 183 15.99 16.33 2.00
N PHE A 184 16.62 15.21 1.69
CA PHE A 184 16.95 14.83 0.32
C PHE A 184 15.70 14.76 -0.57
N LEU A 185 14.61 14.16 -0.11
CA LEU A 185 13.35 14.13 -0.87
C LEU A 185 12.76 15.52 -1.10
N LEU A 186 12.84 16.41 -0.11
CA LEU A 186 12.34 17.78 -0.22
C LEU A 186 13.21 18.65 -1.14
N GLU A 187 14.54 18.52 -1.06
CA GLU A 187 15.49 19.40 -1.74
C GLU A 187 15.86 18.90 -3.14
N HIS A 188 16.16 17.61 -3.29
CA HIS A 188 16.60 17.06 -4.57
C HIS A 188 15.43 16.78 -5.51
N TYR A 189 14.36 16.16 -4.99
CA TYR A 189 13.16 15.84 -5.78
C TYR A 189 12.10 16.93 -5.75
N GLU A 190 12.30 18.00 -4.95
CA GLU A 190 11.36 19.12 -4.83
C GLU A 190 9.96 18.66 -4.41
N MET A 191 9.88 17.60 -3.60
CA MET A 191 8.61 17.13 -3.05
C MET A 191 8.06 18.13 -2.05
N ASP A 192 6.74 18.35 -2.06
CA ASP A 192 6.10 19.33 -1.17
C ASP A 192 6.01 18.81 0.28
N SER A 193 5.97 17.49 0.45
CA SER A 193 5.96 16.84 1.76
C SER A 193 6.43 15.39 1.72
N VAL A 194 6.83 14.87 2.88
CA VAL A 194 7.29 13.49 3.08
C VAL A 194 6.45 12.80 4.16
N GLY A 195 5.80 11.70 3.79
CA GLY A 195 4.95 10.91 4.68
C GLY A 195 5.71 9.86 5.50
N TRP A 196 5.40 9.79 6.79
CA TRP A 196 5.92 8.79 7.73
C TRP A 196 4.78 7.95 8.30
N GLY A 197 4.84 6.63 8.09
CA GLY A 197 3.79 5.70 8.53
C GLY A 197 4.27 4.74 9.62
N THR A 198 4.99 3.70 9.19
CA THR A 198 5.39 2.55 10.02
C THR A 198 5.97 2.90 11.40
N PRO A 199 6.90 3.87 11.56
CA PRO A 199 7.46 4.19 12.88
C PRO A 199 6.42 4.69 13.90
N PHE A 200 5.32 5.29 13.44
CA PHE A 200 4.23 5.75 14.33
C PHE A 200 3.46 4.59 14.99
N LEU A 201 3.64 3.35 14.54
CA LEU A 201 3.10 2.18 15.25
C LEU A 201 3.75 1.98 16.63
N LEU A 202 4.88 2.64 16.91
CA LEU A 202 5.55 2.68 18.22
C LEU A 202 5.29 3.99 18.99
N VAL A 203 4.30 4.79 18.58
CA VAL A 203 3.96 6.09 19.19
C VAL A 203 2.54 6.04 19.77
N PRO A 204 2.36 5.65 21.04
CA PRO A 204 1.04 5.41 21.63
C PRO A 204 0.14 6.65 21.65
N GLU A 205 0.71 7.86 21.57
CA GLU A 205 -0.02 9.13 21.46
C GLU A 205 -0.67 9.36 20.09
N ALA A 206 -0.20 8.68 19.04
CA ALA A 206 -0.63 8.88 17.65
C ALA A 206 -1.37 7.67 17.05
N ILE A 207 -1.17 6.46 17.58
CA ILE A 207 -1.81 5.23 17.10
C ILE A 207 -2.70 4.61 18.18
N ASN A 208 -3.78 3.95 17.79
CA ASN A 208 -4.67 3.19 18.69
C ASN A 208 -4.42 1.68 18.58
N ILE A 209 -3.23 1.24 19.00
CA ILE A 209 -2.79 -0.16 18.98
C ILE A 209 -2.59 -0.70 20.40
N ASP A 210 -2.81 -1.99 20.62
CA ASP A 210 -2.61 -2.63 21.93
C ASP A 210 -1.12 -2.81 22.28
N GLU A 211 -0.85 -2.93 23.58
CA GLU A 211 0.51 -3.03 24.12
C GLU A 211 1.26 -4.28 23.66
N LYS A 212 0.58 -5.43 23.53
CA LYS A 212 1.23 -6.67 23.09
C LYS A 212 1.74 -6.54 21.66
N THR A 213 0.94 -5.94 20.79
CA THR A 213 1.33 -5.68 19.40
C THR A 213 2.47 -4.65 19.32
N MET A 214 2.43 -3.57 20.10
CA MET A 214 3.57 -2.62 20.18
C MET A 214 4.86 -3.30 20.64
N ASN A 215 4.79 -4.15 21.68
CA ASN A 215 5.95 -4.89 22.19
C ASN A 215 6.47 -5.93 21.19
N LEU A 216 5.61 -6.52 20.35
CA LEU A 216 6.03 -7.36 19.23
C LEU A 216 6.82 -6.52 18.20
N LEU A 217 6.27 -5.39 17.77
CA LEU A 217 6.88 -4.52 16.77
C LEU A 217 8.24 -3.97 17.23
N SER A 218 8.34 -3.54 18.49
CA SER A 218 9.59 -3.01 19.08
C SER A 218 10.77 -4.00 19.08
N ARG A 219 10.49 -5.30 18.93
CA ARG A 219 11.48 -6.38 18.92
C ARG A 219 11.69 -6.98 17.53
N ALA A 220 10.89 -6.59 16.55
CA ALA A 220 10.95 -7.15 15.21
C ALA A 220 12.25 -6.75 14.51
N GLY A 221 12.98 -7.73 13.99
CA GLY A 221 14.11 -7.51 13.09
C GLY A 221 13.72 -7.76 11.63
N GLU A 222 14.69 -7.66 10.72
CA GLU A 222 14.46 -7.85 9.29
C GLU A 222 13.85 -9.21 8.93
N LYS A 223 14.20 -10.28 9.66
CA LYS A 223 13.69 -11.64 9.39
C LYS A 223 12.24 -11.85 9.85
N ASP A 224 11.76 -10.98 10.74
CA ASP A 224 10.41 -11.04 11.28
C ASP A 224 9.41 -10.29 10.39
N LEU A 225 9.88 -9.33 9.60
CA LEU A 225 9.08 -8.55 8.67
C LEU A 225 9.16 -9.18 7.29
N TYR A 226 8.03 -9.42 6.67
CA TYR A 226 8.00 -10.04 5.36
C TYR A 226 6.77 -9.63 4.56
N LEU A 227 6.92 -9.69 3.25
CA LEU A 227 5.82 -9.55 2.32
C LEU A 227 5.08 -10.89 2.26
N SER A 228 3.81 -10.90 2.63
CA SER A 228 3.03 -12.11 2.81
C SER A 228 1.87 -12.21 1.82
N HIS A 229 1.30 -13.41 1.65
CA HIS A 229 0.08 -13.62 0.87
C HIS A 229 -1.16 -13.74 1.75
N VAL A 230 -1.12 -13.27 3.01
CA VAL A 230 -2.22 -13.45 3.98
C VAL A 230 -3.53 -12.74 3.61
N SER A 231 -3.47 -11.77 2.68
CA SER A 231 -4.62 -10.98 2.24
C SER A 231 -5.65 -11.85 1.50
N PRO A 232 -6.94 -11.80 1.89
CA PRO A 232 -7.99 -12.48 1.15
C PRO A 232 -8.19 -11.97 -0.29
N LEU A 233 -7.72 -10.76 -0.59
CA LEU A 233 -7.84 -10.13 -1.92
C LEU A 233 -6.78 -10.62 -2.92
N GLY A 234 -5.86 -11.50 -2.52
CA GLY A 234 -4.78 -12.00 -3.39
C GLY A 234 -3.70 -10.96 -3.71
N VAL A 235 -3.69 -9.82 -3.00
CA VAL A 235 -2.66 -8.79 -3.10
C VAL A 235 -1.65 -8.98 -1.97
N PRO A 236 -0.33 -8.92 -2.23
CA PRO A 236 0.69 -9.00 -1.19
C PRO A 236 0.47 -8.00 -0.05
N PHE A 237 0.85 -8.38 1.17
CA PHE A 237 0.58 -7.62 2.37
C PHE A 237 1.75 -7.71 3.33
N ASN A 238 2.34 -6.58 3.68
CA ASN A 238 3.41 -6.52 4.68
C ASN A 238 2.86 -6.88 6.06
N THR A 239 3.56 -7.76 6.77
CA THR A 239 3.18 -8.21 8.11
C THR A 239 4.42 -8.54 8.94
N VAL A 240 4.19 -8.85 10.22
CA VAL A 240 5.22 -9.28 11.17
C VAL A 240 4.91 -10.71 11.65
N ARG A 241 5.91 -11.58 11.68
CA ARG A 241 5.80 -12.94 12.21
C ARG A 241 5.33 -12.91 13.67
N ASN A 242 4.62 -13.96 14.07
CA ASN A 242 4.12 -14.14 15.44
C ASN A 242 3.12 -13.07 15.90
N ASN A 243 2.49 -12.33 14.98
CA ASN A 243 1.30 -11.57 15.34
C ASN A 243 0.18 -12.52 15.80
N SER A 244 -0.73 -12.03 16.65
CA SER A 244 -1.72 -12.92 17.27
C SER A 244 -2.79 -13.44 16.31
N ALA A 245 -3.00 -12.79 15.14
CA ALA A 245 -3.85 -13.35 14.09
C ALA A 245 -3.19 -14.57 13.41
N ASP A 246 -1.87 -14.56 13.21
CA ASP A 246 -1.13 -15.71 12.69
C ASP A 246 -1.12 -16.88 13.67
N ILE A 247 -0.94 -16.61 14.97
CA ILE A 247 -1.01 -17.64 16.01
C ILE A 247 -2.41 -18.30 15.99
N GLU A 248 -3.46 -17.49 16.04
CA GLU A 248 -4.85 -17.99 16.01
C GLU A 248 -5.15 -18.80 14.73
N LYS A 249 -4.62 -18.38 13.57
CA LYS A 249 -4.73 -19.12 12.31
C LYS A 249 -4.19 -20.55 12.46
N TYR A 250 -2.98 -20.73 12.99
CA TYR A 250 -2.39 -22.06 13.13
C TYR A 250 -3.08 -22.90 14.23
N GLU A 251 -3.55 -22.28 15.32
CA GLU A 251 -4.38 -22.97 16.32
C GLU A 251 -5.66 -23.55 15.70
N ARG A 252 -6.32 -22.78 14.81
CA ARG A 252 -7.52 -23.23 14.09
C ARG A 252 -7.24 -24.41 13.16
N VAL A 253 -6.11 -24.37 12.45
CA VAL A 253 -5.67 -25.50 11.60
C VAL A 253 -5.44 -26.75 12.46
N ALA A 254 -4.73 -26.62 13.60
CA ALA A 254 -4.49 -27.74 14.51
C ALA A 254 -5.77 -28.33 15.11
N MET A 255 -6.83 -27.54 15.26
CA MET A 255 -8.15 -27.99 15.71
C MET A 255 -9.03 -28.56 14.57
N ASN A 256 -8.47 -28.76 13.37
CA ASN A 256 -9.18 -29.17 12.16
C ASN A 256 -10.37 -28.25 11.81
N ARG A 257 -10.18 -26.93 12.01
CA ARG A 257 -11.17 -25.88 11.74
C ARG A 257 -10.51 -24.69 11.03
N PRO A 258 -9.82 -24.91 9.89
CA PRO A 258 -9.08 -23.87 9.19
C PRO A 258 -10.01 -22.70 8.81
N GLY A 259 -9.46 -21.49 8.82
CA GLY A 259 -10.19 -20.27 8.48
C GLY A 259 -11.03 -19.66 9.62
N ALA A 260 -11.34 -18.38 9.47
CA ALA A 260 -12.08 -17.60 10.45
C ALA A 260 -13.59 -17.59 10.17
N PRO A 261 -14.46 -17.38 11.18
CA PRO A 261 -15.85 -17.02 10.94
C PRO A 261 -15.94 -15.66 10.23
N CYS A 262 -16.45 -15.63 9.00
CA CYS A 262 -16.51 -14.42 8.18
C CYS A 262 -17.69 -13.51 8.56
N VAL A 263 -17.62 -12.89 9.74
CA VAL A 263 -18.72 -12.07 10.29
C VAL A 263 -18.84 -10.69 9.65
N LYS A 264 -17.74 -10.09 9.19
CA LYS A 264 -17.71 -8.72 8.64
C LYS A 264 -17.88 -8.65 7.12
N ARG A 265 -17.47 -9.69 6.38
CA ARG A 265 -17.73 -9.87 4.94
C ARG A 265 -17.16 -8.81 3.97
N TYR A 266 -16.43 -7.79 4.44
CA TYR A 266 -15.89 -6.71 3.58
C TYR A 266 -14.90 -7.16 2.49
N LEU A 267 -14.14 -8.25 2.71
CA LEU A 267 -13.12 -8.73 1.77
C LEU A 267 -13.56 -10.01 1.03
N ILE A 268 -14.85 -10.15 0.78
CA ILE A 268 -15.41 -11.25 -0.03
C ILE A 268 -15.23 -10.94 -1.51
N SER A 269 -14.62 -11.86 -2.25
CA SER A 269 -14.37 -11.67 -3.70
C SER A 269 -14.29 -12.97 -4.52
N ASN A 270 -14.10 -14.13 -3.92
CA ASN A 270 -13.82 -15.38 -4.64
C ASN A 270 -15.12 -16.17 -4.91
N LYS A 271 -15.30 -16.68 -6.14
CA LYS A 271 -16.49 -17.44 -6.59
C LYS A 271 -16.21 -18.90 -6.95
N GLU A 272 -15.07 -19.44 -6.53
CA GLU A 272 -14.60 -20.78 -6.91
C GLU A 272 -15.60 -21.88 -6.57
N PHE A 273 -16.27 -21.78 -5.41
CA PHE A 273 -17.20 -22.80 -4.93
C PHE A 273 -18.67 -22.38 -4.91
N SER A 274 -18.99 -21.16 -5.32
CA SER A 274 -20.38 -20.65 -5.29
C SER A 274 -20.56 -19.40 -6.15
N ALA A 275 -21.78 -19.23 -6.67
CA ALA A 275 -22.16 -18.03 -7.43
C ALA A 275 -22.13 -16.76 -6.55
N GLU A 276 -22.59 -16.87 -5.30
CA GLU A 276 -22.34 -15.87 -4.27
C GLU A 276 -20.88 -15.98 -3.82
N PRO A 277 -20.09 -14.88 -3.86
CA PRO A 277 -18.69 -14.96 -3.50
C PRO A 277 -18.49 -15.27 -2.01
N ILE A 278 -17.40 -15.96 -1.70
CA ILE A 278 -16.95 -16.30 -0.35
C ILE A 278 -15.53 -15.77 -0.11
N CYS A 279 -15.18 -15.53 1.15
CA CYS A 279 -13.86 -15.03 1.51
C CYS A 279 -12.87 -16.18 1.61
N THR A 280 -11.69 -16.06 1.00
CA THR A 280 -10.65 -17.10 1.01
C THR A 280 -10.03 -17.34 2.41
N ALA A 281 -10.15 -16.38 3.32
CA ALA A 281 -9.81 -16.56 4.75
C ALA A 281 -10.96 -17.12 5.60
N SER A 282 -12.13 -17.38 5.01
CA SER A 282 -13.27 -17.91 5.74
C SER A 282 -13.14 -19.42 5.97
N ARG A 283 -13.69 -19.88 7.10
CA ARG A 283 -13.82 -21.31 7.38
C ARG A 283 -14.60 -22.06 6.31
N GLU A 284 -15.62 -21.42 5.73
CA GLU A 284 -16.41 -22.02 4.66
C GLU A 284 -15.53 -22.33 3.44
N TYR A 285 -14.77 -21.35 2.95
CA TYR A 285 -13.89 -21.53 1.81
C TYR A 285 -12.80 -22.57 2.09
N GLN A 286 -12.10 -22.44 3.22
CA GLN A 286 -10.96 -23.31 3.52
C GLN A 286 -11.40 -24.77 3.72
N ASN A 287 -12.58 -25.03 4.29
CA ASN A 287 -13.11 -26.39 4.37
C ASN A 287 -13.44 -26.97 2.98
N LYS A 288 -14.08 -26.18 2.10
CA LYS A 288 -14.39 -26.62 0.74
C LYS A 288 -13.11 -26.90 -0.07
N LYS A 289 -12.12 -26.02 0.06
CA LYS A 289 -10.83 -26.18 -0.62
C LYS A 289 -10.03 -27.35 -0.09
N LEU A 290 -10.06 -27.61 1.22
CA LEU A 290 -9.40 -28.78 1.79
C LEU A 290 -9.98 -30.08 1.23
N HIS A 291 -11.31 -30.20 1.14
CA HIS A 291 -11.97 -31.37 0.57
C HIS A 291 -11.59 -31.58 -0.91
N GLU A 292 -11.60 -30.51 -1.71
CA GLU A 292 -11.17 -30.59 -3.12
C GLU A 292 -9.72 -31.07 -3.24
N LEU A 293 -8.82 -30.62 -2.36
CA LEU A 293 -7.41 -31.06 -2.34
C LEU A 293 -7.29 -32.54 -1.94
N GLU A 294 -8.11 -33.02 -1.01
CA GLU A 294 -8.13 -34.43 -0.59
C GLU A 294 -8.61 -35.34 -1.73
N GLU A 295 -9.58 -34.89 -2.53
CA GLU A 295 -10.09 -35.64 -3.70
C GLU A 295 -9.08 -35.74 -4.86
N GLN A 296 -8.13 -34.81 -4.94
CA GLN A 296 -7.11 -34.80 -6.01
C GLN A 296 -6.06 -35.91 -5.86
N ASN A 297 -5.96 -36.58 -4.71
CA ASN A 297 -4.98 -37.64 -4.44
C ASN A 297 -3.54 -37.24 -4.81
N LEU A 298 -3.17 -35.99 -4.48
CA LEU A 298 -1.84 -35.45 -4.72
C LEU A 298 -0.78 -36.20 -3.88
N PRO A 299 0.48 -36.26 -4.34
CA PRO A 299 1.60 -36.68 -3.48
C PRO A 299 1.64 -35.86 -2.18
N ASP A 300 1.99 -36.48 -1.05
CA ASP A 300 1.96 -35.86 0.29
C ASP A 300 2.66 -34.49 0.34
N THR A 301 3.77 -34.34 -0.37
CA THR A 301 4.55 -33.10 -0.45
C THR A 301 3.78 -31.98 -1.15
N GLU A 302 3.12 -32.29 -2.27
CA GLU A 302 2.31 -31.34 -3.04
C GLU A 302 1.01 -31.01 -2.32
N PHE A 303 0.36 -32.01 -1.73
CA PHE A 303 -0.82 -31.83 -0.89
C PHE A 303 -0.53 -30.87 0.26
N LYS A 304 0.56 -31.11 1.01
CA LYS A 304 0.98 -30.23 2.10
C LYS A 304 1.25 -28.80 1.62
N LYS A 305 1.97 -28.63 0.50
CA LYS A 305 2.24 -27.30 -0.08
C LYS A 305 0.94 -26.57 -0.45
N ALA A 306 -0.03 -27.29 -1.02
CA ALA A 306 -1.32 -26.72 -1.38
C ALA A 306 -2.15 -26.32 -0.14
N VAL A 307 -2.16 -27.16 0.90
CA VAL A 307 -2.82 -26.86 2.18
C VAL A 307 -2.16 -25.65 2.87
N ASP A 308 -0.83 -25.59 2.92
CA ASP A 308 -0.08 -24.47 3.52
C ASP A 308 -0.43 -23.14 2.83
N LYS A 309 -0.50 -23.13 1.50
CA LYS A 309 -0.90 -21.96 0.69
C LYS A 309 -2.37 -21.56 0.94
N MET A 310 -3.25 -22.53 1.13
CA MET A 310 -4.66 -22.30 1.44
C MET A 310 -4.81 -21.66 2.83
N VAL A 311 -4.18 -22.23 3.85
CA VAL A 311 -4.36 -21.79 5.24
C VAL A 311 -3.68 -20.47 5.54
N GLU A 312 -2.74 -20.01 4.71
CA GLU A 312 -1.99 -18.75 4.89
C GLU A 312 -2.91 -17.53 5.11
N LYS A 313 -4.12 -17.53 4.53
CA LYS A 313 -5.05 -16.39 4.57
C LYS A 313 -5.57 -16.10 5.98
N VAL A 314 -5.56 -14.82 6.36
CA VAL A 314 -6.06 -14.33 7.66
C VAL A 314 -7.27 -13.40 7.50
N CYS A 315 -8.10 -13.33 8.55
CA CYS A 315 -9.24 -12.41 8.56
C CYS A 315 -8.81 -10.96 8.84
N LEU A 316 -8.43 -10.23 7.79
CA LEU A 316 -8.03 -8.82 7.91
C LEU A 316 -9.19 -7.89 8.35
N CYS A 317 -10.43 -8.21 7.97
CA CYS A 317 -11.62 -7.40 8.32
C CYS A 317 -11.79 -7.19 9.84
N VAL A 318 -11.46 -8.21 10.62
CA VAL A 318 -11.58 -8.21 12.08
C VAL A 318 -10.20 -7.97 12.69
N GLY A 319 -9.18 -8.67 12.21
CA GLY A 319 -7.83 -8.62 12.77
C GLY A 319 -7.21 -7.21 12.79
N LEU A 320 -7.41 -6.39 11.76
CA LEU A 320 -6.87 -5.02 11.71
C LEU A 320 -7.61 -4.06 12.66
N GLY A 321 -8.88 -4.33 12.97
CA GLY A 321 -9.65 -3.53 13.94
C GLY A 321 -9.46 -3.97 15.40
N ASN A 322 -8.99 -5.21 15.61
CA ASN A 322 -8.89 -5.81 16.94
C ASN A 322 -7.89 -5.09 17.85
N ALA A 323 -6.81 -4.50 17.32
CA ALA A 323 -5.83 -3.81 18.15
C ALA A 323 -6.46 -2.64 18.95
N ALA A 324 -7.28 -1.83 18.26
CA ALA A 324 -8.00 -0.73 18.89
C ALA A 324 -9.04 -1.25 19.90
N ALA A 325 -9.75 -2.33 19.57
CA ALA A 325 -10.73 -2.92 20.48
C ALA A 325 -10.08 -3.46 21.76
N TRP A 326 -8.91 -4.11 21.65
CA TRP A 326 -8.13 -4.58 22.80
C TRP A 326 -7.65 -3.44 23.68
N ARG A 327 -7.05 -2.40 23.08
CA ARG A 327 -6.57 -1.22 23.80
C ARG A 327 -7.65 -0.52 24.61
N ASN A 328 -8.87 -0.45 24.07
CA ASN A 328 -9.98 0.28 24.68
C ASN A 328 -10.90 -0.62 25.53
N GLY A 329 -10.54 -1.89 25.75
CA GLY A 329 -11.35 -2.81 26.56
C GLY A 329 -12.73 -3.13 25.97
N LEU A 330 -12.90 -2.99 24.65
CA LEU A 330 -14.19 -3.11 23.96
C LEU A 330 -14.56 -4.54 23.54
N PHE A 331 -13.75 -5.54 23.92
CA PHE A 331 -13.98 -6.91 23.49
C PHE A 331 -15.18 -7.54 24.21
N VAL A 332 -16.22 -7.81 23.43
CA VAL A 332 -17.29 -8.74 23.81
C VAL A 332 -17.03 -10.06 23.09
N SER A 333 -17.07 -11.18 23.81
CA SER A 333 -16.63 -12.52 23.37
C SER A 333 -17.43 -13.16 22.22
N ARG A 334 -18.15 -12.39 21.39
CA ARG A 334 -19.24 -12.90 20.54
C ARG A 334 -18.84 -13.37 19.13
N ASN A 335 -17.66 -12.98 18.62
CA ASN A 335 -17.38 -13.09 17.17
C ASN A 335 -16.27 -14.08 16.77
N GLY A 336 -15.72 -14.85 17.71
CA GLY A 336 -14.80 -15.96 17.44
C GLY A 336 -13.36 -15.57 17.07
N THR A 337 -13.13 -14.52 16.29
CA THR A 337 -11.78 -14.04 15.92
C THR A 337 -11.27 -13.00 16.91
N ARG A 338 -10.09 -13.22 17.50
CA ARG A 338 -9.52 -12.33 18.55
C ARG A 338 -8.12 -11.83 18.23
N GLY A 339 -7.42 -12.53 17.35
CA GLY A 339 -6.07 -12.19 16.92
C GLY A 339 -6.03 -10.82 16.26
N VAL A 340 -4.93 -10.11 16.51
CA VAL A 340 -4.60 -8.82 15.94
C VAL A 340 -3.72 -9.06 14.72
N ALA A 341 -4.18 -8.56 13.58
CA ALA A 341 -3.34 -8.41 12.39
C ALA A 341 -2.75 -7.00 12.42
N VAL A 342 -1.50 -6.87 11.99
CA VAL A 342 -0.80 -5.58 11.88
C VAL A 342 0.11 -5.61 10.68
N CYS A 343 0.30 -4.47 10.02
CA CYS A 343 0.97 -4.39 8.75
C CYS A 343 2.10 -3.35 8.71
N PRO A 344 3.12 -3.48 9.58
CA PRO A 344 4.28 -2.61 9.53
C PRO A 344 4.99 -2.75 8.19
N GLY A 345 5.50 -1.64 7.65
CA GLY A 345 6.44 -1.71 6.53
C GLY A 345 7.82 -2.23 6.97
N PRO A 346 8.72 -2.53 6.01
CA PRO A 346 10.04 -3.10 6.29
C PRO A 346 10.92 -2.23 7.21
N ASN A 347 10.67 -0.93 7.23
CA ASN A 347 11.43 0.03 8.05
C ASN A 347 11.27 -0.21 9.57
N MET A 348 10.25 -0.95 10.03
CA MET A 348 10.07 -1.26 11.46
C MET A 348 11.29 -1.96 12.09
N ALA A 349 12.05 -2.73 11.30
CA ALA A 349 13.23 -3.47 11.78
C ALA A 349 14.29 -2.59 12.45
N TYR A 350 14.27 -1.28 12.17
CA TYR A 350 15.27 -0.34 12.64
C TYR A 350 14.77 0.56 13.76
N PHE A 351 13.50 0.44 14.19
CA PHE A 351 12.92 1.18 15.30
C PHE A 351 12.53 0.22 16.43
N SER A 352 13.15 0.38 17.60
CA SER A 352 12.88 -0.49 18.76
C SER A 352 12.34 0.27 19.97
N LYS A 353 12.43 1.59 19.99
CA LYS A 353 11.92 2.42 21.08
C LYS A 353 10.43 2.72 20.91
N ILE A 354 9.64 2.42 21.93
CA ILE A 354 8.30 3.02 22.09
C ILE A 354 8.52 4.48 22.49
N ALA A 355 8.16 5.40 21.59
CA ALA A 355 8.51 6.81 21.66
C ALA A 355 7.27 7.70 21.86
N THR A 356 7.46 8.85 22.49
CA THR A 356 6.43 9.91 22.50
C THR A 356 6.27 10.53 21.11
N LEU A 357 5.15 11.23 20.86
CA LEU A 357 4.95 11.96 19.62
C LEU A 357 6.05 13.02 19.43
N ARG A 358 6.42 13.69 20.52
CA ARG A 358 7.51 14.68 20.49
C ARG A 358 8.83 14.07 20.04
N GLU A 359 9.21 12.92 20.58
CA GLU A 359 10.43 12.23 20.17
C GLU A 359 10.39 11.80 18.70
N MET A 360 9.27 11.27 18.22
CA MET A 360 9.13 10.91 16.80
C MET A 360 9.26 12.14 15.90
N VAL A 361 8.65 13.26 16.27
CA VAL A 361 8.80 14.53 15.54
C VAL A 361 10.26 15.05 15.63
N ASP A 362 10.89 14.96 16.80
CA ASP A 362 12.30 15.33 16.97
C ASP A 362 13.22 14.47 16.10
N HIS A 363 12.91 13.18 15.90
CA HIS A 363 13.62 12.29 14.98
C HIS A 363 13.48 12.70 13.51
N ILE A 364 12.24 12.94 13.07
CA ILE A 364 11.90 13.40 11.71
C ILE A 364 12.68 14.67 11.34
N TYR A 365 12.82 15.60 12.28
CA TYR A 365 13.54 16.86 12.10
C TYR A 365 15.02 16.82 12.54
N GLY A 366 15.57 15.64 12.83
CA GLY A 366 17.00 15.45 13.08
C GLY A 366 17.52 15.99 14.41
N ARG A 367 16.65 16.24 15.39
CA ARG A 367 17.00 16.66 16.76
C ARG A 367 17.44 15.48 17.64
N ILE A 368 16.91 14.29 17.36
CA ILE A 368 17.33 13.02 17.98
C ILE A 368 17.40 11.93 16.91
N ASN A 369 17.89 10.74 17.26
CA ASN A 369 17.87 9.57 16.39
C ASN A 369 17.10 8.42 17.06
N LEU A 370 16.02 7.96 16.45
CA LEU A 370 15.20 6.82 16.86
C LEU A 370 15.44 5.56 16.02
N VAL A 371 16.41 5.58 15.11
CA VAL A 371 16.92 4.37 14.46
C VAL A 371 17.78 3.61 15.48
N THR A 372 17.10 2.89 16.37
CA THR A 372 17.69 2.17 17.52
C THR A 372 17.77 0.65 17.30
N GLY A 373 17.49 0.17 16.08
CA GLY A 373 17.60 -1.24 15.71
C GLY A 373 19.03 -1.76 15.83
N LYS A 374 19.17 -3.09 15.96
CA LYS A 374 20.47 -3.76 16.09
C LYS A 374 21.26 -3.82 14.78
N ALA A 375 20.56 -3.77 13.64
CA ALA A 375 21.14 -3.83 12.31
C ALA A 375 21.36 -2.40 11.78
N GLU A 376 22.42 -2.24 11.00
CA GLU A 376 22.64 -1.00 10.25
C GLU A 376 21.51 -0.82 9.23
N ARG A 377 20.90 0.37 9.25
CA ARG A 377 19.80 0.68 8.35
C ARG A 377 20.36 1.10 6.97
N PRO A 378 20.01 0.42 5.86
CA PRO A 378 20.35 0.88 4.52
C PRO A 378 19.52 2.10 4.12
N HIS A 379 20.03 2.89 3.18
CA HIS A 379 19.27 4.00 2.59
C HIS A 379 17.93 3.52 2.02
N MET A 380 16.87 4.33 2.14
CA MET A 380 15.50 3.95 1.73
C MET A 380 15.39 3.40 0.30
N PHE A 381 16.14 3.96 -0.66
CA PHE A 381 16.18 3.50 -2.05
C PHE A 381 16.88 2.15 -2.22
N VAL A 382 17.99 1.94 -1.52
CA VAL A 382 18.70 0.66 -1.53
C VAL A 382 17.84 -0.42 -0.86
N LYS A 383 17.13 -0.06 0.22
CA LYS A 383 16.18 -0.96 0.86
C LYS A 383 15.05 -1.34 -0.09
N GLU A 384 14.47 -0.38 -0.81
CA GLU A 384 13.45 -0.66 -1.82
C GLU A 384 13.99 -1.59 -2.91
N LEU A 385 15.15 -1.30 -3.49
CA LEU A 385 15.77 -2.16 -4.50
C LEU A 385 15.92 -3.60 -4.00
N LYS A 386 16.42 -3.78 -2.76
CA LYS A 386 16.51 -5.12 -2.16
C LYS A 386 15.15 -5.81 -2.12
N LEU A 387 14.09 -5.11 -1.70
CA LEU A 387 12.74 -5.67 -1.64
C LEU A 387 12.24 -6.09 -3.03
N TYR A 388 12.57 -5.33 -4.07
CA TYR A 388 12.23 -5.68 -5.46
C TYR A 388 13.02 -6.89 -5.95
N VAL A 389 14.31 -7.03 -5.62
CA VAL A 389 15.11 -8.23 -5.93
C VAL A 389 14.54 -9.46 -5.22
N ASP A 390 14.25 -9.35 -3.92
CA ASP A 390 13.64 -10.43 -3.13
C ASP A 390 12.27 -10.84 -3.72
N TYR A 391 11.43 -9.86 -4.08
CA TYR A 391 10.13 -10.10 -4.69
C TYR A 391 10.24 -10.79 -6.06
N LEU A 392 11.14 -10.33 -6.92
CA LEU A 392 11.36 -10.95 -8.23
C LEU A 392 11.83 -12.40 -8.07
N LYS A 393 12.76 -12.65 -7.16
CA LYS A 393 13.24 -13.99 -6.84
C LYS A 393 12.11 -14.91 -6.38
N GLU A 394 11.30 -14.48 -5.41
CA GLU A 394 10.13 -15.26 -4.95
C GLU A 394 9.14 -15.53 -6.10
N LYS A 395 8.88 -14.54 -6.96
CA LYS A 395 7.99 -14.70 -8.11
C LYS A 395 8.51 -15.70 -9.16
N MET A 396 9.82 -15.75 -9.35
CA MET A 396 10.45 -16.72 -10.25
C MET A 396 10.41 -18.13 -9.65
N GLU A 397 10.67 -18.27 -8.35
CA GLU A 397 10.59 -19.57 -7.63
C GLU A 397 9.15 -20.12 -7.54
N ASP A 398 8.15 -19.24 -7.46
CA ASP A 398 6.72 -19.60 -7.48
C ASP A 398 6.22 -20.02 -8.87
N SER A 399 6.95 -19.67 -9.92
CA SER A 399 6.63 -20.04 -11.30
C SER A 399 7.16 -21.45 -11.59
N ALA A 400 6.47 -22.19 -12.46
CA ALA A 400 6.90 -23.54 -12.85
C ALA A 400 8.33 -23.52 -13.43
N ASP A 401 9.01 -24.68 -13.45
CA ASP A 401 10.39 -24.85 -13.95
C ASP A 401 10.62 -24.26 -15.37
N ARG A 402 9.55 -23.99 -16.11
CA ARG A 402 9.57 -23.29 -17.40
C ARG A 402 8.57 -22.15 -17.41
N PHE A 403 9.04 -20.97 -17.80
CA PHE A 403 8.20 -19.79 -17.99
C PHE A 403 7.44 -19.86 -19.32
N SER A 404 6.19 -19.39 -19.34
CA SER A 404 5.54 -19.03 -20.58
C SER A 404 6.22 -17.80 -21.21
N ASP A 405 6.03 -17.57 -22.52
CA ASP A 405 6.59 -16.40 -23.21
C ASP A 405 6.18 -15.08 -22.54
N SER A 406 4.94 -15.00 -22.04
CA SER A 406 4.46 -13.82 -21.32
C SER A 406 5.16 -13.63 -19.98
N GLN A 407 5.44 -14.72 -19.24
CA GLN A 407 6.16 -14.66 -17.98
C GLN A 407 7.63 -14.29 -18.21
N ALA A 408 8.28 -14.90 -19.20
CA ALA A 408 9.65 -14.58 -19.57
C ALA A 408 9.79 -13.10 -19.94
N LYS A 409 8.86 -12.57 -20.75
CA LYS A 409 8.82 -11.15 -21.11
C LYS A 409 8.61 -10.24 -19.90
N TYR A 410 7.69 -10.59 -19.01
CA TYR A 410 7.47 -9.85 -17.77
C TYR A 410 8.74 -9.78 -16.93
N PHE A 411 9.39 -10.93 -16.66
CA PHE A 411 10.63 -10.97 -15.88
C PHE A 411 11.77 -10.20 -16.56
N GLN A 412 11.88 -10.28 -17.89
CA GLN A 412 12.89 -9.53 -18.63
C GLN A 412 12.68 -8.02 -18.47
N THR A 413 11.47 -7.51 -18.73
CA THR A 413 11.15 -6.09 -18.55
C THR A 413 11.40 -5.63 -17.12
N PHE A 414 11.03 -6.47 -16.14
CA PHE A 414 11.26 -6.16 -14.73
C PHE A 414 12.76 -6.03 -14.40
N GLN A 415 13.59 -6.95 -14.89
CA GLN A 415 15.05 -6.89 -14.72
C GLN A 415 15.67 -5.67 -15.43
N GLU A 416 15.24 -5.36 -16.65
CA GLU A 416 15.70 -4.21 -17.42
C GLU A 416 15.38 -2.89 -16.70
N ASN A 417 14.15 -2.73 -16.20
CA ASN A 417 13.75 -1.56 -15.43
C ASN A 417 14.54 -1.42 -14.13
N MET A 418 14.78 -2.51 -13.39
CA MET A 418 15.60 -2.46 -12.18
C MET A 418 17.07 -2.13 -12.47
N LYS A 419 17.64 -2.64 -13.57
CA LYS A 419 19.01 -2.29 -13.99
C LYS A 419 19.13 -0.80 -14.32
N ALA A 420 18.14 -0.23 -15.03
CA ALA A 420 18.08 1.19 -15.29
C ALA A 420 17.96 2.00 -13.98
N GLY A 421 17.14 1.53 -13.03
CA GLY A 421 17.03 2.15 -11.71
C GLY A 421 18.32 2.09 -10.88
N ILE A 422 19.07 0.98 -10.96
CA ILE A 422 20.39 0.86 -10.33
C ILE A 422 21.38 1.86 -10.93
N GLU A 423 21.39 2.01 -12.25
CA GLU A 423 22.28 2.98 -12.91
C GLU A 423 21.93 4.42 -12.49
N TYR A 424 20.65 4.77 -12.48
CA TYR A 424 20.18 6.05 -11.96
C TYR A 424 20.66 6.28 -10.51
N TYR A 425 20.57 5.27 -9.64
CA TYR A 425 21.08 5.39 -8.27
C TYR A 425 22.60 5.54 -8.21
N ARG A 426 23.38 4.84 -9.05
CA ARG A 426 24.83 5.02 -9.15
C ARG A 426 25.17 6.45 -9.52
N GLU A 427 24.53 7.01 -10.54
CA GLU A 427 24.76 8.39 -10.98
C GLU A 427 24.35 9.40 -9.90
N LEU A 428 23.17 9.21 -9.30
CA LEU A 428 22.64 10.04 -8.23
C LEU A 428 23.59 10.12 -7.03
N PHE A 429 24.03 8.98 -6.48
CA PHE A 429 24.91 8.98 -5.31
C PHE A 429 26.37 9.29 -5.64
N THR A 430 26.78 9.17 -6.91
CA THR A 430 28.10 9.64 -7.36
C THR A 430 28.16 11.16 -7.41
N SER A 431 27.10 11.78 -7.94
CA SER A 431 26.98 13.24 -8.14
C SER A 431 26.49 13.99 -6.91
N ALA A 432 25.78 13.32 -5.99
CA ALA A 432 25.31 13.91 -4.75
C ALA A 432 26.50 14.40 -3.91
N LYS A 433 26.50 15.71 -3.63
CA LYS A 433 27.31 16.29 -2.54
C LYS A 433 26.56 16.11 -1.22
N THR A 434 27.28 16.17 -0.10
CA THR A 434 26.82 16.22 1.32
C THR A 434 25.29 16.28 1.50
N PRO A 435 24.62 15.28 2.14
CA PRO A 435 25.04 14.61 3.38
C PRO A 435 25.38 13.12 3.23
N PHE A 436 25.42 12.59 2.01
CA PHE A 436 25.59 11.16 1.77
C PHE A 436 27.04 10.68 1.73
N GLU A 437 28.04 11.55 1.89
CA GLU A 437 29.45 11.18 1.69
C GLU A 437 29.87 10.00 2.59
N ASP A 438 29.43 9.99 3.85
CA ASP A 438 29.71 8.92 4.81
C ASP A 438 28.98 7.61 4.46
N MET A 439 27.83 7.69 3.80
CA MET A 439 27.02 6.54 3.38
C MET A 439 27.35 6.06 1.96
N LYS A 440 28.04 6.88 1.16
CA LYS A 440 28.26 6.66 -0.28
C LYS A 440 28.95 5.33 -0.54
N VAL A 441 30.00 5.02 0.21
CA VAL A 441 30.73 3.75 0.08
C VAL A 441 29.80 2.56 0.36
N THR A 442 29.01 2.62 1.42
CA THR A 442 28.04 1.57 1.77
C THR A 442 26.96 1.42 0.70
N ILE A 443 26.41 2.54 0.23
CA ILE A 443 25.39 2.57 -0.82
C ILE A 443 25.93 1.94 -2.11
N MET A 444 27.12 2.35 -2.58
CA MET A 444 27.71 1.81 -3.81
C MET A 444 27.97 0.31 -3.70
N ARG A 445 28.52 -0.15 -2.56
CA ARG A 445 28.71 -1.57 -2.29
C ARG A 445 27.40 -2.35 -2.31
N ASP A 446 26.34 -1.81 -1.71
CA ASP A 446 25.03 -2.46 -1.72
C ASP A 446 24.39 -2.48 -3.11
N LEU A 447 24.55 -1.42 -3.90
CA LEU A 447 24.08 -1.38 -5.30
C LEU A 447 24.81 -2.43 -6.15
N GLU A 448 26.13 -2.56 -6.00
CA GLU A 448 26.92 -3.60 -6.67
C GLU A 448 26.44 -5.00 -6.31
N ARG A 449 26.33 -5.30 -5.02
CA ARG A 449 25.84 -6.60 -4.52
C ARG A 449 24.44 -6.92 -5.05
N LEU A 450 23.51 -5.96 -4.98
CA LEU A 450 22.13 -6.15 -5.45
C LEU A 450 22.05 -6.31 -6.97
N GLN A 451 22.94 -5.65 -7.72
CA GLN A 451 23.04 -5.83 -9.17
C GLN A 451 23.59 -7.22 -9.53
N GLU A 452 24.57 -7.73 -8.79
CA GLU A 452 25.06 -9.11 -8.94
C GLU A 452 23.95 -10.12 -8.64
N GLU A 453 23.25 -9.97 -7.51
CA GLU A 453 22.10 -10.81 -7.15
C GLU A 453 21.04 -10.81 -8.27
N LEU A 454 20.72 -9.63 -8.80
CA LEU A 454 19.79 -9.48 -9.92
C LEU A 454 20.27 -10.19 -11.19
N ASN A 455 21.55 -10.06 -11.53
CA ASN A 455 22.13 -10.70 -12.72
C ASN A 455 22.17 -12.24 -12.61
N HIS A 456 22.23 -12.77 -11.39
CA HIS A 456 22.18 -14.21 -11.15
C HIS A 456 20.77 -14.82 -11.24
N LEU A 457 19.73 -13.99 -11.31
CA LEU A 457 18.36 -14.45 -11.57
C LEU A 457 18.24 -14.81 -13.06
N ASN A 458 18.47 -16.08 -13.39
CA ASN A 458 18.43 -16.58 -14.76
C ASN A 458 16.99 -16.71 -15.28
N ILE A 459 16.70 -16.10 -16.43
CA ILE A 459 15.46 -16.34 -17.18
C ILE A 459 15.70 -17.50 -18.14
N LEU A 460 15.25 -18.70 -17.79
CA LEU A 460 15.28 -19.83 -18.73
C LEU A 460 14.14 -19.65 -19.73
N GLN A 461 14.46 -19.27 -20.98
CA GLN A 461 13.49 -19.21 -22.07
C GLN A 461 13.11 -20.64 -22.54
N PRO A 462 11.88 -20.86 -23.03
CA PRO A 462 11.56 -22.08 -23.76
C PRO A 462 12.40 -22.13 -25.04
N THR A 463 13.18 -23.20 -25.22
CA THR A 463 13.77 -23.53 -26.53
C THR A 463 12.61 -23.73 -27.50
N SER A 464 12.57 -22.93 -28.56
CA SER A 464 11.66 -23.10 -29.69
C SER A 464 11.71 -24.55 -30.17
N VAL A 465 10.57 -25.25 -30.07
CA VAL A 465 10.36 -26.59 -30.64
C VAL A 465 10.05 -26.45 -32.12
#